data_AF-A0A5K1BSE6-F1
#
_entry.id   AF-A0A5K1BSE6-F1
#
_cell.length_a   1.000
_cell.length_b   1.000
_cell.length_c   1.000
_cell.angle_alpha   90.00
_cell.angle_beta   90.00
_cell.angle_gamma   90.00
#
_symmetry.space_group_name_H-M   'P 1'
#
loop_
_entity.id
_entity.type
_entity.pdbx_description
1 polymer ?
#
loop_
_entity_poly.entity_id
_entity_poly.type
_entity_poly.pdbx_seq_one_letter_code
_entity_poly.pdbx_strand_id
1 'polypeptide(L)'
;MGKHLTVILLLFLGVSLLANAEGFVVHPDDLGDEARLWSLYLRWLHSFNVSRTEDEMRKRFHVFVENVRFIEEFNKKGSSFELQLNAFGDLTNKEFLLLYAGFKPDPNATNNVTEVFEHGTDQFVPKSVDWRARGAVTRVKDQLKC
;
A
#
# COMPACT_ATOMS: atom_id res chain seq x y z
N MET A 1 45.41 -1.13 -12.16
CA MET A 1 44.67 -0.99 -10.89
C MET A 1 43.37 -0.19 -10.99
N GLY A 2 43.28 0.90 -11.78
CA GLY A 2 42.08 1.77 -11.81
C GLY A 2 40.80 1.19 -12.43
N LYS A 3 40.90 0.27 -13.39
CA LYS A 3 39.72 -0.23 -14.15
C LYS A 3 38.81 -1.15 -13.31
N HIS A 4 39.38 -1.89 -12.36
CA HIS A 4 38.62 -2.76 -11.45
C HIS A 4 37.87 -1.96 -10.38
N LEU A 5 38.43 -0.83 -9.93
CA LEU A 5 37.80 0.03 -8.93
C LEU A 5 36.55 0.75 -9.49
N THR A 6 36.58 1.14 -10.76
CA THR A 6 35.44 1.79 -11.44
C THR A 6 34.27 0.82 -11.68
N VAL A 7 34.55 -0.45 -11.99
CA VAL A 7 33.51 -1.48 -12.20
C VAL A 7 32.84 -1.85 -10.86
N ILE A 8 33.60 -1.90 -9.77
CA ILE A 8 33.05 -2.16 -8.43
C ILE A 8 32.16 -0.99 -7.97
N LEU A 9 32.55 0.27 -8.22
CA LEU A 9 31.70 1.44 -7.90
C LEU A 9 30.37 1.46 -8.68
N LEU A 10 30.38 1.02 -9.94
CA LEU A 10 29.16 0.93 -10.77
C LEU A 10 28.23 -0.22 -10.36
N LEU A 11 28.77 -1.30 -9.80
CA LEU A 11 27.97 -2.39 -9.24
C LEU A 11 27.29 -1.98 -7.92
N PHE A 12 27.90 -1.14 -7.09
CA PHE A 12 27.25 -0.60 -5.90
C PHE A 12 26.16 0.45 -6.22
N LEU A 13 26.35 1.28 -7.26
CA LEU A 13 25.33 2.23 -7.72
C LEU A 13 24.11 1.56 -8.39
N GLY A 14 24.27 0.35 -8.93
CA GLY A 14 23.18 -0.40 -9.56
C GLY A 14 22.22 -1.09 -8.57
N VAL A 15 22.66 -1.33 -7.33
CA VAL A 15 21.83 -2.03 -6.31
C VAL A 15 20.89 -1.07 -5.57
N SER A 16 21.13 0.25 -5.60
CA SER A 16 20.28 1.25 -4.93
C SER A 16 18.99 1.61 -5.70
N LEU A 17 18.74 1.02 -6.88
CA LEU A 17 17.56 1.29 -7.72
C LEU A 17 16.45 0.24 -7.59
N LEU A 18 16.62 -0.76 -6.73
CA LEU A 18 15.50 -1.51 -6.21
C LEU A 18 15.02 -0.76 -4.96
N ALA A 19 14.22 0.27 -5.17
CA ALA A 19 13.25 0.67 -4.17
C ALA A 19 12.28 -0.51 -4.03
N ASN A 20 12.69 -1.52 -3.28
CA ASN A 20 11.77 -2.48 -2.73
C ASN A 20 10.75 -1.61 -1.99
N ALA A 21 9.48 -1.66 -2.39
CA ALA A 21 8.41 -1.27 -1.50
C ALA A 21 8.37 -2.34 -0.41
N GLU A 22 9.40 -2.36 0.46
CA GLU A 22 9.36 -3.12 1.70
C GLU A 22 8.29 -2.41 2.50
N GLY A 23 7.09 -2.99 2.47
CA GLY A 23 6.04 -2.48 3.33
C GLY A 23 6.51 -2.55 4.77
N PHE A 24 5.83 -1.81 5.64
CA PHE A 24 6.25 -1.68 7.02
C PHE A 24 6.39 -3.04 7.71
N VAL A 25 7.55 -3.27 8.33
CA VAL A 25 7.90 -4.54 8.99
C VAL A 25 7.50 -4.47 10.46
N VAL A 26 6.63 -5.41 10.84
CA VAL A 26 6.29 -5.70 12.24
C VAL A 26 7.14 -6.87 12.70
N HIS A 27 7.93 -6.69 13.74
CA HIS A 27 8.71 -7.76 14.34
C HIS A 27 7.87 -8.48 15.41
N PRO A 28 8.00 -9.81 15.59
CA PRO A 28 7.26 -10.53 16.63
C PRO A 28 7.45 -9.94 18.03
N ASP A 29 8.64 -9.40 18.30
CA ASP A 29 8.95 -8.72 19.55
C ASP A 29 8.08 -7.48 19.81
N ASP A 30 7.61 -6.78 18.78
CA ASP A 30 6.78 -5.58 18.92
C ASP A 30 5.42 -5.88 19.58
N LEU A 31 4.96 -7.13 19.50
CA LEU A 31 3.61 -7.55 19.91
C LEU A 31 3.52 -7.98 21.38
N GLY A 32 4.60 -7.82 22.14
CA GLY A 32 4.73 -8.31 23.52
C GLY A 32 3.83 -7.60 24.53
N ASP A 33 4.12 -6.32 24.80
CA ASP A 33 3.39 -5.51 25.78
C ASP A 33 2.97 -4.15 25.19
N GLU A 34 2.21 -3.38 25.96
CA GLU A 34 1.70 -2.08 25.52
C GLU A 34 2.81 -1.07 25.20
N ALA A 35 3.94 -1.11 25.92
CA ALA A 35 5.07 -0.21 25.67
C ALA A 35 5.76 -0.53 24.34
N ARG A 36 5.87 -1.82 23.99
CA ARG A 36 6.36 -2.27 22.69
C ARG A 36 5.40 -1.93 21.56
N LEU A 37 4.10 -2.12 21.76
CA LEU A 37 3.06 -1.71 20.79
C LEU A 37 3.08 -0.19 20.58
N TRP A 38 3.28 0.60 21.64
CA TRP A 38 3.43 2.04 21.53
C TRP A 38 4.68 2.40 20.71
N SER A 39 5.80 1.72 20.95
CA SER A 39 7.03 1.90 20.18
C SER A 39 6.83 1.55 18.69
N LEU A 40 6.11 0.46 18.40
CA LEU A 40 5.69 0.08 17.05
C LEU A 40 4.85 1.19 16.40
N TYR A 41 3.90 1.77 17.15
CA TYR A 41 3.06 2.86 16.67
C TYR A 41 3.88 4.11 16.33
N LEU A 42 4.85 4.49 17.17
CA LEU A 42 5.75 5.62 16.88
C LEU A 42 6.60 5.37 15.62
N ARG A 43 7.13 4.15 15.45
CA ARG A 43 7.86 3.77 14.23
C ARG A 43 6.95 3.85 12.99
N TRP A 44 5.70 3.41 13.12
CA TRP A 44 4.71 3.48 12.05
C TRP A 44 4.38 4.93 11.66
N LEU A 45 4.13 5.82 12.63
CA LEU A 45 3.89 7.24 12.38
C LEU A 45 5.04 7.87 11.60
N HIS A 46 6.28 7.58 12.00
CA HIS A 46 7.47 8.06 11.30
C HIS A 46 7.56 7.49 9.88
N SER A 47 7.36 6.18 9.71
CA SER A 47 7.49 5.52 8.40
C SER A 47 6.50 6.01 7.36
N PHE A 48 5.28 6.38 7.77
CA PHE A 48 4.23 6.86 6.87
C PHE A 48 4.06 8.38 6.90
N ASN A 49 4.97 9.10 7.57
CA ASN A 49 4.92 10.56 7.73
C ASN A 49 3.55 11.07 8.25
N VAL A 50 2.99 10.34 9.22
CA VAL A 50 1.70 10.67 9.84
C VAL A 50 1.95 11.59 11.04
N SER A 51 1.43 12.81 10.97
CA SER A 51 1.54 13.79 12.06
C SER A 51 0.26 13.83 12.89
N ARG A 52 0.41 13.75 14.21
CA ARG A 52 -0.67 13.73 15.21
C ARG A 52 -0.20 14.51 16.45
N THR A 53 -1.15 15.13 17.17
CA THR A 53 -0.87 15.63 18.52
C THR A 53 -0.81 14.47 19.51
N GLU A 54 -0.19 14.64 20.68
CA GLU A 54 -0.14 13.56 21.68
C GLU A 54 -1.52 13.03 22.08
N ASP A 55 -2.51 13.93 22.23
CA ASP A 55 -3.88 13.55 22.55
C ASP A 55 -4.53 12.72 21.44
N GLU A 56 -4.31 13.09 20.18
CA GLU A 56 -4.80 12.31 19.05
C GLU A 56 -4.06 10.98 18.94
N MET A 57 -2.75 10.94 19.20
CA MET A 57 -1.99 9.69 19.24
C MET A 57 -2.57 8.72 20.26
N ARG A 58 -2.86 9.18 21.49
CA ARG A 58 -3.48 8.35 22.53
C ARG A 58 -4.83 7.78 22.09
N LYS A 59 -5.69 8.57 21.44
CA LYS A 59 -6.98 8.11 20.93
C LYS A 59 -6.82 7.09 19.78
N ARG A 60 -5.88 7.35 18.87
CA ARG A 60 -5.63 6.55 17.66
C ARG A 60 -4.92 5.23 17.94
N PHE A 61 -4.13 5.19 19.01
CA PHE A 61 -3.34 4.02 19.36
C PHE A 61 -4.17 2.77 19.58
N HIS A 62 -5.36 2.89 20.17
CA HIS A 62 -6.24 1.74 20.34
C HIS A 62 -6.65 1.12 19.00
N VAL A 63 -7.07 1.96 18.04
CA VAL A 63 -7.42 1.53 16.67
C VAL A 63 -6.22 0.90 15.97
N PHE A 64 -5.03 1.49 16.15
CA PHE A 64 -3.80 0.93 15.61
C PHE A 64 -3.53 -0.49 16.13
N VAL A 65 -3.65 -0.71 17.45
CA VAL A 65 -3.46 -2.03 18.06
C VAL A 65 -4.51 -3.03 17.57
N GLU A 66 -5.77 -2.63 17.43
CA GLU A 66 -6.82 -3.48 16.86
C GLU A 66 -6.48 -3.92 15.43
N ASN A 67 -6.03 -2.99 14.59
CA ASN A 67 -5.63 -3.28 13.21
C ASN A 67 -4.41 -4.23 13.16
N VAL A 68 -3.40 -4.03 14.00
CA VAL A 68 -2.24 -4.94 14.10
C VAL A 68 -2.68 -6.34 14.47
N ARG A 69 -3.55 -6.50 15.48
CA ARG A 69 -4.07 -7.80 15.90
C ARG A 69 -4.88 -8.48 14.80
N PHE A 70 -5.73 -7.71 14.11
CA PHE A 70 -6.50 -8.21 12.99
C PHE A 70 -5.60 -8.77 11.87
N ILE A 71 -4.52 -8.06 11.52
CA ILE A 71 -3.54 -8.51 10.54
C ILE A 71 -2.90 -9.84 10.97
N GLU A 72 -2.43 -9.92 12.22
CA GLU A 72 -1.79 -11.12 12.77
C GLU A 72 -2.73 -12.33 12.78
N GLU A 73 -3.97 -12.14 13.21
CA GLU A 73 -4.98 -13.20 13.23
C GLU A 73 -5.38 -13.66 11.82
N PHE A 74 -5.47 -12.72 10.87
CA PHE A 74 -5.79 -13.04 9.49
C PHE A 74 -4.67 -13.85 8.82
N ASN A 75 -3.42 -13.41 8.96
CA ASN A 75 -2.27 -14.03 8.31
C ASN A 75 -1.99 -15.44 8.84
N LYS A 76 -2.30 -15.72 10.12
CA LYS A 76 -2.22 -17.07 10.71
C LYS A 76 -3.15 -18.09 10.05
N LYS A 77 -4.19 -17.67 9.33
CA LYS A 77 -5.16 -18.58 8.68
C LYS A 77 -4.62 -19.20 7.39
N GLY A 78 -3.49 -18.73 6.85
CA GLY A 78 -2.91 -19.26 5.62
C GLY A 78 -3.79 -19.02 4.38
N SER A 79 -4.35 -17.82 4.27
CA SER A 79 -5.18 -17.42 3.12
C SER A 79 -4.33 -17.31 1.85
N SER A 80 -4.98 -17.18 0.68
CA SER A 80 -4.29 -16.95 -0.60
C SER A 80 -3.62 -15.58 -0.72
N PHE A 81 -3.79 -14.72 0.29
CA PHE A 81 -3.17 -13.41 0.40
C PHE A 81 -2.88 -13.10 1.87
N GLU A 82 -2.01 -12.13 2.08
CA GLU A 82 -1.63 -11.63 3.40
C GLU A 82 -2.03 -10.16 3.54
N LEU A 83 -2.28 -9.75 4.77
CA LEU A 83 -2.45 -8.36 5.14
C LEU A 83 -1.13 -7.80 5.65
N GLN A 84 -0.91 -6.52 5.39
CA GLN A 84 0.24 -5.79 5.88
C GLN A 84 -0.19 -4.48 6.51
N LEU A 85 0.52 -4.08 7.57
CA LEU A 85 0.34 -2.78 8.18
C LEU A 85 0.79 -1.70 7.19
N ASN A 86 -0.15 -0.88 6.72
CA ASN A 86 0.07 0.13 5.69
C ASN A 86 -0.23 1.55 6.23
N ALA A 87 -0.28 2.55 5.34
CA ALA A 87 -0.50 3.96 5.69
C ALA A 87 -1.84 4.26 6.40
N PHE A 88 -2.77 3.30 6.47
CA PHE A 88 -4.08 3.42 7.11
C PHE A 88 -4.15 2.76 8.49
N GLY A 89 -3.00 2.36 9.05
CA GLY A 89 -2.89 1.59 10.29
C GLY A 89 -3.63 2.16 11.50
N ASP A 90 -3.86 3.47 11.59
CA ASP A 90 -4.55 4.11 12.72
C ASP A 90 -6.00 4.57 12.42
N LEU A 91 -6.55 4.12 11.29
CA LEU A 91 -7.92 4.40 10.87
C LEU A 91 -8.82 3.19 11.14
N THR A 92 -10.03 3.48 11.60
CA THR A 92 -11.09 2.47 11.60
C THR A 92 -11.53 2.21 10.16
N ASN A 93 -12.08 1.02 9.88
CA ASN A 93 -12.62 0.71 8.56
C ASN A 93 -13.68 1.73 8.10
N LYS A 94 -14.50 2.23 9.03
CA LYS A 94 -15.50 3.27 8.72
C LYS A 94 -14.84 4.57 8.28
N GLU A 95 -13.79 5.03 8.98
CA GLU A 95 -13.06 6.23 8.59
C GLU A 95 -12.34 6.05 7.25
N PHE A 96 -11.70 4.89 7.03
CA PHE A 96 -11.05 4.57 5.77
C PHE A 96 -12.04 4.65 4.61
N LEU A 97 -13.20 4.00 4.72
CA LEU A 97 -14.23 4.02 3.69
C LEU A 97 -14.75 5.43 3.41
N LEU A 98 -14.99 6.22 4.47
CA LEU A 98 -15.49 7.60 4.33
C LEU A 98 -14.48 8.53 3.66
N LEU A 99 -13.18 8.35 3.92
CA LEU A 99 -12.13 9.26 3.45
C LEU A 99 -11.51 8.85 2.10
N TYR A 100 -11.45 7.54 1.81
CA TYR A 100 -10.69 7.00 0.68
C TYR A 100 -11.48 6.09 -0.26
N ALA A 101 -12.68 5.64 0.12
CA ALA A 101 -13.52 4.77 -0.72
C ALA A 101 -14.96 5.28 -0.88
N GLY A 102 -15.17 6.59 -0.70
CA GLY A 102 -16.50 7.21 -0.65
C GLY A 102 -17.06 7.67 -2.00
N PHE A 103 -16.34 7.48 -3.11
CA PHE A 103 -16.78 7.94 -4.43
C PHE A 103 -18.12 7.32 -4.82
N LYS A 104 -19.09 8.19 -5.16
CA LYS A 104 -20.40 7.79 -5.69
C LYS A 104 -20.49 8.27 -7.13
N PRO A 105 -20.59 7.34 -8.11
CA PRO A 105 -20.77 7.74 -9.50
C PRO A 105 -22.07 8.52 -9.66
N ASP A 106 -22.04 9.54 -10.52
CA ASP A 106 -23.24 10.31 -10.86
C ASP A 106 -24.22 9.39 -11.61
N PRO A 107 -25.45 9.16 -11.07
CA PRO A 107 -26.44 8.32 -11.73
C PRO A 107 -26.94 8.90 -13.06
N ASN A 108 -26.74 10.20 -13.27
CA ASN A 108 -27.09 10.91 -14.50
C ASN A 108 -25.90 11.11 -15.44
N ALA A 109 -24.73 10.49 -15.16
CA ALA A 109 -23.61 10.47 -16.09
C ALA A 109 -24.03 9.73 -17.37
N THR A 110 -24.58 10.48 -18.32
CA THR A 110 -24.92 9.98 -19.65
C THR A 110 -23.64 9.69 -20.38
N ASN A 111 -23.46 8.41 -20.69
CA ASN A 111 -22.52 7.93 -21.68
C ASN A 111 -22.92 8.52 -23.04
N ASN A 112 -22.32 9.64 -23.46
CA ASN A 112 -22.37 10.13 -24.84
C ASN A 112 -21.59 9.16 -25.73
N VAL A 113 -22.04 7.92 -25.82
CA VAL A 113 -21.39 6.84 -26.56
C VAL A 113 -21.86 6.96 -28.00
N THR A 114 -20.95 7.46 -28.84
CA THR A 114 -21.16 7.60 -30.29
C THR A 114 -20.78 6.32 -31.05
N GLU A 115 -20.11 5.37 -30.40
CA GLU A 115 -19.62 4.14 -31.01
C GLU A 115 -19.97 2.92 -30.14
N VAL A 116 -20.60 1.92 -30.75
CA VAL A 116 -20.84 0.62 -30.10
C VAL A 116 -19.57 -0.19 -30.23
N PHE A 117 -18.99 -0.60 -29.09
CA PHE A 117 -17.86 -1.53 -29.09
C PHE A 117 -18.34 -2.94 -29.44
N GLU A 118 -17.94 -3.46 -30.59
CA GLU A 118 -18.11 -4.87 -30.96
C GLU A 118 -16.78 -5.59 -30.80
N HIS A 119 -16.73 -6.65 -29.99
CA HIS A 119 -15.57 -7.53 -29.92
C HIS A 119 -15.68 -8.61 -31.02
N GLY A 120 -14.61 -8.84 -31.77
CA GLY A 120 -14.60 -9.90 -32.80
C GLY A 120 -14.71 -11.29 -32.17
N THR A 121 -15.42 -12.21 -32.83
CA THR A 121 -15.62 -13.60 -32.37
C THR A 121 -14.36 -14.47 -32.48
N ASP A 122 -13.40 -14.10 -33.33
CA ASP A 122 -12.18 -14.88 -33.66
C ASP A 122 -10.86 -14.19 -33.28
N GLN A 123 -10.87 -13.36 -32.24
CA GLN A 123 -9.64 -12.71 -31.80
C GLN A 123 -8.86 -13.59 -30.82
N PHE A 124 -7.59 -13.88 -31.14
CA PHE A 124 -6.65 -14.50 -30.21
C PHE A 124 -6.48 -13.58 -28.98
N VAL A 125 -7.03 -14.01 -27.85
CA VAL A 125 -6.85 -13.34 -26.55
C VAL A 125 -5.71 -14.03 -25.80
N PRO A 126 -4.66 -13.31 -25.39
CA PRO A 126 -3.58 -13.89 -24.61
C PRO A 126 -4.06 -14.33 -23.23
N LYS A 127 -3.42 -15.36 -22.65
CA LYS A 127 -3.73 -15.87 -21.31
C LYS A 127 -3.50 -14.85 -20.18
N SER A 128 -2.68 -13.83 -20.41
CA SER A 128 -2.39 -12.76 -19.46
C SER A 128 -2.00 -11.48 -20.19
N VAL A 129 -2.45 -10.33 -19.67
CA VAL A 129 -2.08 -9.00 -20.17
C VAL A 129 -1.60 -8.15 -19.00
N ASP A 130 -0.41 -7.56 -19.14
CA ASP A 130 0.06 -6.49 -18.25
C ASP A 130 0.36 -5.23 -19.09
N TRP A 131 -0.48 -4.21 -18.95
CA TRP A 131 -0.33 -2.94 -19.65
C TRP A 131 0.86 -2.12 -19.15
N ARG A 132 1.35 -2.35 -17.92
CA ARG A 132 2.56 -1.71 -17.38
C ARG A 132 3.78 -2.15 -18.17
N ALA A 133 3.86 -3.43 -18.52
CA ALA A 133 4.93 -3.99 -19.36
C ALA A 133 4.95 -3.42 -20.78
N ARG A 134 3.85 -2.78 -21.20
CA ARG A 134 3.71 -2.12 -22.50
C ARG A 134 3.88 -0.59 -22.43
N GLY A 135 4.24 -0.05 -21.27
CA GLY A 135 4.41 1.40 -21.09
C GLY A 135 3.10 2.20 -21.14
N ALA A 136 1.94 1.54 -21.06
CA ALA A 136 0.62 2.18 -21.16
C ALA A 136 0.05 2.64 -19.81
N VAL A 137 0.74 2.35 -18.70
CA VAL A 137 0.30 2.65 -17.34
C VAL A 137 1.34 3.54 -16.65
N THR A 138 0.90 4.70 -16.16
CA THR A 138 1.75 5.61 -15.38
C THR A 138 2.01 5.07 -13.98
N ARG A 139 2.87 5.75 -13.19
CA ARG A 139 3.02 5.42 -11.76
C ARG A 139 1.70 5.58 -11.00
N VAL A 140 1.54 4.79 -9.94
CA VAL A 140 0.43 4.91 -8.98
C VAL A 140 0.45 6.32 -8.38
N LYS A 141 -0.72 6.93 -8.26
CA LYS A 141 -0.92 8.27 -7.67
C LYS A 141 -1.66 8.15 -6.35
N ASP A 142 -1.57 9.19 -5.52
CA ASP A 142 -2.36 9.35 -4.31
C ASP A 142 -3.57 10.25 -4.60
N GLN A 143 -4.77 9.74 -4.34
CA GLN A 143 -6.03 10.49 -4.51
C GLN A 143 -6.29 11.49 -3.37
N LEU A 144 -5.52 11.39 -2.28
CA LEU A 144 -5.70 12.17 -1.05
C LEU A 144 -7.11 11.99 -0.48
N LYS A 145 -7.62 13.01 0.22
CA LYS A 145 -8.97 13.07 0.79
C LYS A 145 -9.82 13.96 -0.11
N CYS A 146 -10.43 13.37 -1.13
CA CYS A 146 -11.27 14.04 -2.13
C CYS A 146 -12.67 13.44 -2.11
#